data_AF-U3TR09-F1
#
_entry.id   AF-U3TR09-F1
#
_cell.length_a   1.000
_cell.length_b   1.000
_cell.length_c   1.000
_cell.angle_alpha   90.00
_cell.angle_beta   90.00
_cell.angle_gamma   90.00
#
_symmetry.space_group_name_H-M   'P 1'
#
loop_
_entity.id
_entity.type
_entity.pdbx_description
1 polymer ?
#
loop_
_entity_poly.entity_id
_entity_poly.type
_entity_poly.pdbx_seq_one_letter_code
_entity_poly.pdbx_strand_id
1 'polypeptide(L)'
;MAYNLLKGIGAAYLLYLGVRLLLNPRIMVASGQEGQKREERYLTCFARGLTGNLLNPKVGVFYVTFLPQFIPAGGSVPRWCTLMALTHMVIGLVWNAVLISGSQYFAGHLRRPAVLKVMDRLTGCVFIGFAAKLALSRR
;
A
#
# COMPACT_ATOMS: atom_id res chain seq x y z
N MET A 1 -2.97 -6.65 27.88
CA MET A 1 -4.43 -6.62 27.63
C MET A 1 -4.77 -5.90 26.31
N ALA A 2 -4.46 -4.60 26.15
CA ALA A 2 -4.77 -3.84 24.93
C ALA A 2 -4.20 -4.44 23.62
N TYR A 3 -2.94 -4.92 23.66
CA TYR A 3 -2.30 -5.57 22.51
C TYR A 3 -3.04 -6.84 22.05
N ASN A 4 -3.48 -7.70 22.99
CA ASN A 4 -4.23 -8.91 22.65
C ASN A 4 -5.61 -8.59 22.07
N LEU A 5 -6.26 -7.54 22.56
CA LEU A 5 -7.54 -7.06 22.02
C LEU A 5 -7.37 -6.55 20.58
N LEU A 6 -6.38 -5.68 20.36
CA LEU A 6 -6.04 -5.13 19.05
C LEU A 6 -5.66 -6.24 18.06
N LYS A 7 -4.90 -7.23 18.51
CA LYS A 7 -4.50 -8.41 17.74
C LYS A 7 -5.68 -9.27 17.35
N GLY A 8 -6.62 -9.52 18.27
CA GLY A 8 -7.86 -10.25 17.99
C GLY A 8 -8.72 -9.54 16.94
N ILE A 9 -8.91 -8.23 17.10
CA ILE A 9 -9.64 -7.39 16.13
C ILE A 9 -8.95 -7.42 14.77
N GLY A 10 -7.62 -7.25 14.73
CA GLY A 10 -6.85 -7.30 13.49
C GLY A 10 -6.93 -8.65 12.79
N ALA A 11 -6.86 -9.76 13.53
CA ALA A 11 -7.00 -11.10 12.97
C ALA A 11 -8.41 -11.35 12.40
N ALA A 12 -9.46 -10.95 13.12
CA ALA A 12 -10.84 -11.05 12.64
C ALA A 12 -11.07 -10.21 11.38
N TYR A 13 -10.52 -8.99 11.33
CA TYR A 13 -10.63 -8.11 10.17
C TYR A 13 -9.90 -8.67 8.94
N LEU A 14 -8.68 -9.20 9.11
CA LEU A 14 -7.94 -9.85 8.03
C LEU A 14 -8.65 -11.10 7.51
N LEU A 15 -9.22 -11.91 8.42
CA LEU A 15 -10.00 -13.09 8.05
C LEU A 15 -11.24 -12.69 7.25
N TYR A 16 -11.99 -11.69 7.72
CA TYR A 16 -13.15 -11.15 7.01
C TYR A 16 -12.79 -10.65 5.61
N LEU A 17 -11.72 -9.86 5.48
CA LEU A 17 -11.23 -9.39 4.17
C LEU A 17 -10.83 -10.55 3.25
N GLY A 18 -10.08 -11.53 3.78
CA GLY A 18 -9.63 -12.67 3.02
C GLY A 18 -10.77 -13.54 2.49
N VAL A 19 -11.74 -13.85 3.36
CA VAL A 19 -12.95 -14.61 2.99
C VAL A 19 -13.78 -13.84 1.97
N ARG A 20 -13.95 -12.52 2.14
CA ARG A 20 -14.68 -11.68 1.19
C ARG A 20 -14.03 -11.69 -0.20
N LEU A 21 -12.71 -11.64 -0.29
CA LEU A 21 -11.95 -11.73 -1.55
C LEU A 21 -12.09 -13.10 -2.24
N LEU A 22 -12.20 -14.19 -1.46
CA LEU A 22 -12.42 -15.54 -2.00
C LEU A 22 -13.85 -15.73 -2.51
N LEU A 23 -14.85 -15.27 -1.75
CA LEU A 23 -16.27 -15.46 -2.04
C LEU A 23 -16.81 -14.48 -3.08
N ASN A 24 -16.40 -13.21 -3.00
CA ASN A 24 -16.82 -12.15 -3.90
C ASN A 24 -15.59 -11.46 -4.51
N PRO A 25 -14.88 -12.12 -5.45
CA PRO A 25 -13.84 -11.47 -6.23
C PRO A 25 -14.40 -10.21 -6.88
N ARG A 26 -13.61 -9.14 -6.98
CA ARG A 26 -14.00 -7.80 -7.45
C ARG A 26 -14.42 -7.73 -8.91
N ILE A 27 -14.74 -8.86 -9.54
CA ILE A 27 -15.27 -8.99 -10.89
C ILE A 27 -16.47 -8.04 -11.09
N MET A 28 -17.31 -7.85 -10.07
CA MET A 28 -18.45 -6.91 -10.11
C MET A 28 -18.06 -5.44 -10.35
N VAL A 29 -16.82 -5.04 -10.05
CA VAL A 29 -16.31 -3.69 -10.33
C VAL A 29 -15.79 -3.57 -11.77
N ALA A 30 -15.37 -4.69 -12.37
CA ALA A 30 -14.88 -4.72 -13.75
C ALA A 30 -15.98 -4.97 -14.80
N SER A 31 -17.11 -5.58 -14.42
CA SER A 31 -18.14 -6.05 -15.37
C SER A 31 -19.43 -5.21 -15.39
N GLY A 32 -19.34 -3.88 -15.37
CA GLY A 32 -20.44 -3.04 -15.90
C GLY A 32 -21.30 -2.26 -14.90
N GLN A 33 -20.75 -1.82 -13.77
CA GLN A 33 -21.28 -0.67 -13.02
C GLN A 33 -20.23 0.43 -12.86
N GLU A 34 -19.72 0.93 -13.99
CA GLU A 34 -19.05 2.25 -14.06
C GLU A 34 -20.08 3.35 -14.38
N GLY A 35 -21.33 3.20 -13.93
CA GLY A 35 -22.28 4.29 -13.87
C GLY A 35 -21.79 5.28 -12.80
N GLN A 36 -21.30 6.44 -13.24
CA GLN A 36 -20.60 7.47 -12.46
C GLN A 36 -19.20 7.09 -11.96
N LYS A 37 -18.24 6.95 -12.87
CA LYS A 37 -16.94 7.61 -12.63
C LYS A 37 -17.19 9.11 -12.60
N ARG A 38 -17.73 9.61 -11.48
CA ARG A 38 -17.65 11.03 -11.15
C ARG A 38 -16.16 11.35 -11.23
N GLU A 39 -15.77 12.29 -12.08
CA GLU A 39 -14.40 12.79 -12.15
C GLU A 39 -13.90 12.95 -10.72
N GLU A 40 -13.09 12.00 -10.24
CA GLU A 40 -12.45 12.18 -8.95
C GLU A 40 -11.50 13.35 -9.18
N ARG A 41 -11.95 14.52 -8.73
CA ARG A 41 -11.23 15.78 -8.85
C ARG A 41 -9.80 15.50 -8.39
N TYR A 42 -8.80 15.81 -9.22
CA TYR A 42 -7.39 15.49 -8.96
C TYR A 42 -6.92 15.80 -7.53
N LEU A 43 -7.51 16.84 -6.93
CA LEU A 43 -7.31 17.22 -5.53
C LEU A 43 -7.72 16.15 -4.51
N THR A 44 -8.80 15.41 -4.74
CA THR A 44 -9.24 14.31 -3.85
C THR A 44 -8.26 13.15 -3.91
N CYS A 45 -7.81 12.76 -5.10
CA CYS A 45 -6.77 11.74 -5.26
C CYS A 45 -5.45 12.17 -4.63
N PHE A 46 -5.04 13.41 -4.85
CA PHE A 46 -3.86 13.99 -4.23
C PHE A 46 -3.98 14.02 -2.69
N ALA A 47 -5.10 14.50 -2.15
CA ALA A 47 -5.33 14.55 -0.71
C ALA A 47 -5.33 13.14 -0.09
N ARG A 48 -5.85 12.13 -0.80
CA ARG A 48 -5.82 10.73 -0.34
C ARG A 48 -4.40 10.17 -0.33
N GLY A 49 -3.61 10.45 -1.36
CA GLY A 49 -2.18 10.08 -1.42
C GLY A 49 -1.35 10.78 -0.35
N LEU A 50 -1.55 12.10 -0.19
CA LEU A 50 -0.87 12.93 0.81
C LEU A 50 -1.20 12.45 2.22
N THR A 51 -2.49 12.34 2.55
CA THR A 51 -2.95 11.87 3.86
C THR A 51 -2.44 10.45 4.14
N GLY A 52 -2.52 9.55 3.15
CA GLY A 52 -2.01 8.19 3.29
C GLY A 52 -0.49 8.12 3.53
N ASN A 53 0.27 9.04 2.93
CA ASN A 53 1.71 9.12 3.15
C ASN A 53 2.06 9.75 4.51
N LEU A 54 1.41 10.86 4.87
CA LEU A 54 1.64 11.57 6.13
C LEU A 54 1.22 10.75 7.36
N LEU A 55 0.12 10.00 7.28
CA LEU A 55 -0.34 9.13 8.35
C LEU A 55 0.47 7.83 8.45
N ASN A 56 1.48 7.63 7.61
CA ASN A 56 2.34 6.46 7.67
C ASN A 56 3.57 6.74 8.57
N PRO A 57 3.51 6.39 9.87
CA PRO A 57 4.62 6.68 10.80
C PRO A 57 5.90 5.95 10.42
N LYS A 58 5.81 4.90 9.61
CA LYS A 58 6.97 4.09 9.18
C LYS A 58 7.99 4.92 8.41
N VAL A 59 7.52 5.86 7.59
CA VAL A 59 8.39 6.75 6.80
C VAL A 59 9.16 7.69 7.72
N GLY A 60 8.47 8.29 8.70
CA GLY A 60 9.10 9.16 9.71
C GLY A 60 10.16 8.42 10.53
N VAL A 61 9.82 7.22 11.04
CA VAL A 61 10.76 6.38 11.80
C VAL A 61 11.98 5.98 10.96
N PHE A 62 11.77 5.63 9.69
CA PHE A 62 12.87 5.35 8.76
C PHE A 62 13.82 6.56 8.66
N TYR A 63 13.31 7.75 8.36
CA TYR A 63 14.18 8.92 8.23
C TYR A 63 14.92 9.24 9.53
N VAL A 64 14.24 9.23 10.68
CA VAL A 64 14.90 9.50 11.99
C VAL A 64 16.02 8.49 12.28
N THR A 65 15.86 7.23 11.86
CA THR A 65 16.82 6.16 12.15
C THR A 65 18.01 6.17 11.18
N PHE A 66 17.75 6.39 9.90
CA PHE A 66 18.77 6.25 8.85
C PHE A 66 19.47 7.56 8.51
N LEU A 67 18.78 8.70 8.59
CA LEU A 67 19.32 9.99 8.18
C LEU A 67 20.60 10.40 8.93
N PRO A 68 20.74 10.20 10.26
CA PRO A 68 21.98 10.51 10.97
C PRO A 68 23.19 9.70 10.48
N GLN A 69 22.96 8.49 9.97
CA GLN A 69 24.02 7.59 9.50
C GLN A 69 24.65 8.06 8.18
N PHE A 70 23.94 8.90 7.43
CA PHE A 70 24.41 9.44 6.15
C PHE A 70 25.04 10.84 6.26
N ILE A 71 25.09 11.42 7.47
CA ILE A 71 25.70 12.73 7.70
C ILE A 71 27.14 12.51 8.17
N PRO A 72 28.16 12.94 7.41
CA PRO A 72 29.55 12.88 7.86
C PRO A 72 29.77 13.73 9.12
N ALA A 73 30.67 13.31 10.00
CA ALA A 73 31.08 14.11 11.14
C ALA A 73 31.60 15.48 10.67
N GLY A 74 30.96 16.57 11.11
CA GLY A 74 31.27 17.95 10.68
C GLY A 74 30.57 18.42 9.40
N GLY A 75 29.75 17.58 8.76
CA GLY A 75 28.96 17.95 7.58
C GLY A 75 27.75 18.84 7.91
N SER A 76 27.36 19.73 7.00
CA SER A 76 26.16 20.55 7.17
C SER A 76 24.89 19.70 7.08
N VAL A 77 24.17 19.56 8.20
CA VAL A 77 22.93 18.78 8.31
C VAL A 77 21.89 19.14 7.23
N PRO A 78 21.55 20.43 6.98
CA PRO A 78 20.50 20.76 6.01
C PRO A 78 20.83 20.31 4.58
N ARG A 79 22.12 20.34 4.20
CA ARG A 79 22.58 19.97 2.85
C ARG A 79 22.43 18.47 2.60
N TRP A 80 22.87 17.64 3.55
CA TRP A 80 22.77 16.18 3.45
C TRP A 80 21.32 15.70 3.55
N CYS A 81 20.50 16.30 4.41
CA CYS A 81 19.06 16.05 4.44
C CYS A 81 18.41 16.33 3.08
N THR A 82 18.71 17.48 2.48
CA THR A 82 18.14 17.89 1.19
C THR A 82 18.58 16.94 0.07
N LEU A 83 19.86 16.57 0.03
CA LEU A 83 20.39 15.64 -0.97
C LEU A 83 19.71 14.26 -0.88
N MET A 84 19.55 13.73 0.33
CA MET A 84 18.87 12.45 0.57
C MET A 84 17.38 12.51 0.20
N ALA A 85 16.69 13.58 0.59
CA ALA A 85 15.29 13.79 0.23
C ALA A 85 15.10 13.86 -1.29
N LEU A 86 15.96 14.61 -2.00
CA LEU A 86 15.93 14.69 -3.46
C LEU A 86 16.22 13.33 -4.12
N THR A 87 17.21 12.60 -3.64
CA THR A 87 17.56 11.27 -4.16
C THR A 87 16.38 10.31 -4.00
N HIS A 88 15.77 10.28 -2.81
CA HIS A 88 14.60 9.45 -2.54
C HIS A 88 13.41 9.86 -3.42
N MET A 89 13.19 11.17 -3.60
CA MET A 89 12.13 11.70 -4.47
C MET A 89 12.31 11.26 -5.92
N VAL A 90 13.53 11.36 -6.47
CA VAL A 90 13.83 10.96 -7.85
C VAL A 90 13.62 9.46 -8.04
N ILE A 91 14.12 8.63 -7.13
CA ILE A 91 13.91 7.17 -7.18
C ILE A 91 12.41 6.85 -7.13
N GLY A 92 11.67 7.47 -6.21
CA GLY A 92 10.24 7.29 -6.08
C GLY A 92 9.48 7.74 -7.33
N LEU A 93 9.89 8.85 -7.95
CA LEU A 93 9.28 9.36 -9.18
C LEU A 93 9.52 8.41 -10.35
N VAL A 94 10.76 7.95 -10.54
CA VAL A 94 11.11 6.97 -11.59
C VAL A 94 10.33 5.68 -11.38
N TRP A 95 10.28 5.16 -10.15
CA TRP A 95 9.51 3.97 -9.80
C TRP A 95 8.02 4.13 -10.11
N ASN A 96 7.41 5.24 -9.70
CA ASN A 96 6.01 5.52 -10.00
C ASN A 96 5.77 5.68 -11.50
N ALA A 97 6.68 6.31 -12.24
CA ALA A 97 6.59 6.44 -13.71
C ALA A 97 6.64 5.07 -14.40
N VAL A 98 7.50 4.16 -13.94
CA VAL A 98 7.55 2.77 -14.40
C VAL A 98 6.24 2.04 -14.10
N LEU A 99 5.69 2.20 -12.89
CA LEU A 99 4.41 1.59 -12.53
C LEU A 99 3.24 2.15 -13.37
N ILE A 100 3.20 3.46 -13.61
CA ILE A 100 2.15 4.11 -14.40
C ILE A 100 2.25 3.66 -15.86
N SER A 101 3.43 3.72 -16.47
CA SER A 101 3.65 3.27 -17.86
C SER A 101 3.37 1.77 -18.03
N GLY A 102 3.86 0.95 -17.10
CA GLY A 102 3.54 -0.48 -17.04
C GLY A 102 2.04 -0.73 -16.87
N SER A 103 1.34 0.06 -16.04
CA SER A 103 -0.10 -0.10 -15.85
C SER A 103 -0.88 0.19 -17.13
N GLN A 104 -0.45 1.10 -17.99
CA GLN A 104 -1.11 1.34 -19.29
C GLN A 104 -0.97 0.12 -20.22
N TYR A 105 0.23 -0.49 -20.26
CA TYR A 105 0.50 -1.69 -21.05
C TYR A 105 -0.24 -2.93 -20.50
N PHE A 106 -0.19 -3.11 -19.18
CA PHE A 106 -0.81 -4.27 -18.51
C PHE A 106 -2.29 -4.09 -18.23
N ALA A 107 -2.86 -2.88 -18.29
CA ALA A 107 -4.28 -2.63 -17.99
C ALA A 107 -5.20 -3.53 -18.83
N GLY A 108 -4.87 -3.75 -20.10
CA GLY A 108 -5.64 -4.64 -20.97
C GLY A 108 -5.63 -6.10 -20.51
N HIS A 109 -4.51 -6.58 -19.95
CA HIS A 109 -4.36 -7.96 -19.49
C HIS A 109 -4.85 -8.13 -18.04
N LEU A 110 -4.60 -7.15 -17.17
CA LEU A 110 -4.97 -7.13 -15.76
C LEU A 110 -6.47 -6.93 -15.56
N ARG A 111 -7.17 -6.29 -16.51
CA ARG A 111 -8.64 -6.17 -16.51
C ARG A 111 -9.36 -7.46 -16.89
N ARG A 112 -8.65 -8.51 -17.33
CA ARG A 112 -9.29 -9.79 -17.64
C ARG A 112 -9.90 -10.37 -16.36
N PRO A 113 -11.18 -10.78 -16.39
CA PRO A 113 -11.89 -11.26 -15.19
C PRO A 113 -11.23 -12.50 -14.58
N ALA A 114 -10.56 -13.34 -15.38
CA ALA A 114 -9.79 -14.47 -14.90
C ALA A 114 -8.56 -14.04 -14.08
N VAL A 115 -7.81 -13.02 -14.54
CA VAL A 115 -6.61 -12.51 -13.84
C VAL A 115 -7.01 -11.84 -12.53
N LEU A 116 -8.03 -10.99 -12.54
CA LEU A 116 -8.58 -10.38 -11.32
C LEU A 116 -9.02 -11.43 -10.31
N LYS A 117 -9.74 -12.48 -10.76
CA LYS A 117 -10.16 -13.58 -9.89
C LYS A 117 -8.97 -14.29 -9.24
N VAL A 118 -7.91 -14.56 -9.99
CA VAL A 118 -6.70 -15.20 -9.45
C VAL A 118 -5.98 -14.28 -8.46
N MET A 119 -5.80 -13.01 -8.80
CA MET A 119 -5.14 -12.03 -7.91
C MET A 119 -5.93 -11.84 -6.61
N ASP A 120 -7.25 -11.70 -6.68
CA ASP A 120 -8.11 -11.58 -5.50
C ASP A 120 -8.06 -12.83 -4.64
N ARG A 121 -8.08 -14.03 -5.24
CA ARG A 121 -7.98 -15.29 -4.50
C ARG A 121 -6.63 -15.46 -3.83
N LEU A 122 -5.53 -15.18 -4.52
CA LEU A 122 -4.19 -15.22 -3.95
C LEU A 122 -4.06 -14.23 -2.78
N THR A 123 -4.55 -13.01 -2.96
CA THR A 123 -4.57 -11.98 -1.90
C THR A 123 -5.43 -12.43 -0.72
N GLY A 124 -6.60 -13.03 -0.99
CA GLY A 124 -7.47 -13.59 0.02
C GLY A 124 -6.80 -14.70 0.83
N CYS A 125 -6.12 -15.65 0.16
CA CYS A 125 -5.34 -16.70 0.80
C CYS A 125 -4.22 -16.13 1.68
N VAL A 126 -3.50 -15.10 1.21
CA VAL A 126 -2.46 -14.43 2.01
C VAL A 126 -3.05 -13.76 3.24
N PHE A 127 -4.21 -13.08 3.12
CA PHE A 127 -4.88 -12.45 4.27
C PHE A 127 -5.39 -13.47 5.29
N ILE A 128 -5.94 -14.60 4.85
CA ILE A 128 -6.31 -15.70 5.74
C ILE A 128 -5.07 -16.29 6.42
N GLY A 129 -3.99 -16.50 5.66
CA GLY A 129 -2.71 -16.95 6.20
C GLY A 129 -2.15 -16.00 7.26
N PHE A 130 -2.22 -14.68 7.01
CA PHE A 130 -1.83 -13.68 8.00
C PHE A 130 -2.78 -13.61 9.19
N ALA A 131 -4.08 -13.76 8.99
CA ALA A 131 -5.05 -13.83 10.09
C ALA A 131 -4.75 -15.03 11.00
N ALA A 132 -4.53 -16.21 10.43
CA ALA A 132 -4.16 -17.42 11.15
C ALA A 132 -2.82 -17.24 11.87
N LYS A 133 -1.79 -16.73 11.18
CA LYS A 133 -0.48 -16.43 11.80
C LYS A 133 -0.62 -15.43 12.94
N LEU A 134 -1.43 -14.39 12.78
CA LEU A 134 -1.62 -13.34 13.79
C LEU A 134 -2.38 -13.89 15.00
N ALA A 135 -3.41 -14.72 14.79
CA ALA A 135 -4.16 -15.37 15.85
C ALA A 135 -3.31 -16.41 16.63
N LEU A 136 -2.48 -17.18 15.92
CA LEU A 136 -1.63 -18.23 16.48
C LEU A 136 -0.29 -17.72 17.03
N SER A 137 0.12 -16.50 16.66
CA SER A 137 1.36 -15.88 17.14
C SER A 137 1.34 -15.83 18.65
N ARG A 138 2.27 -16.52 19.33
CA ARG A 138 2.44 -16.43 20.79
C ARG A 138 3.48 -15.36 21.13
N ARG A 139 3.08 -14.11 20.92
CA ARG A 139 3.65 -12.91 21.56
C ARG A 139 2.49 -11.98 21.87
#